data_AF-A0A0F7HEY7-F1
#
_entry.id   AF-A0A0F7HEY7-F1
#
_cell.length_a   1.000
_cell.length_b   1.000
_cell.length_c   1.000
_cell.angle_alpha   90.00
_cell.angle_beta   90.00
_cell.angle_gamma   90.00
#
_symmetry.space_group_name_H-M   'P 1'
#
loop_
_entity.id
_entity.type
_entity.pdbx_description
1 polymer ?
#
loop_
_entity_poly.entity_id
_entity_poly.type
_entity_poly.pdbx_seq_one_letter_code
_entity_poly.pdbx_strand_id
1 'polypeptide(L)'
;MTDNNEFDVADLRREYTRGGLRRNDLTANPLDLFERWLKQACEARLADPTAMCVATVDEQGQPFQRIVLLKHFDDQGLVFYTNLGSRKAQQLAQNPHISLLFPWHMLDRQVIFLGKAERLSTLEVMKYFNSRPKDSQIGAWVSQQSTRISARGILESKFLELKQKFQQGEVPLPSFWGGFRVRFDSVEFWQGGAHRLHDRFLYQREGNDWKIDRLAP
;
A
#
# COMPACT_ATOMS: atom_id res chain seq x y z
N MET A 1 -4.35 30.91 -39.99
CA MET A 1 -5.06 30.84 -38.70
C MET A 1 -4.50 29.63 -38.01
N THR A 2 -3.68 29.84 -36.99
CA THR A 2 -2.94 28.79 -36.29
C THR A 2 -3.87 28.16 -35.25
N ASP A 3 -4.25 26.90 -35.49
CA ASP A 3 -4.92 26.07 -34.49
C ASP A 3 -3.95 25.82 -33.33
N ASN A 4 -4.01 26.67 -32.30
CA ASN A 4 -3.47 26.35 -30.99
C ASN A 4 -4.38 25.26 -30.40
N ASN A 5 -4.04 24.01 -30.67
CA ASN A 5 -4.61 22.88 -29.95
C ASN A 5 -3.95 22.85 -28.55
N GLU A 6 -4.37 23.79 -27.70
CA GLU A 6 -3.89 23.93 -26.33
C GLU A 6 -4.46 22.77 -25.51
N PHE A 7 -3.57 21.96 -24.91
CA PHE A 7 -3.96 20.82 -24.11
C PHE A 7 -4.67 21.30 -22.83
N ASP A 8 -6.00 21.15 -22.77
CA ASP A 8 -6.78 21.38 -21.54
C ASP A 8 -7.03 20.06 -20.81
N VAL A 9 -6.57 20.00 -19.56
CA VAL A 9 -6.79 18.85 -18.67
C VAL A 9 -8.28 18.63 -18.40
N ALA A 10 -9.11 19.68 -18.45
CA ALA A 10 -10.56 19.60 -18.23
C ALA A 10 -11.31 18.78 -19.30
N ASP A 11 -10.70 18.61 -20.47
CA ASP A 11 -11.27 17.85 -21.60
C ASP A 11 -10.95 16.35 -21.54
N LEU A 12 -10.05 15.92 -20.64
CA LEU A 12 -9.76 14.51 -20.41
C LEU A 12 -10.93 13.85 -19.68
N ARG A 13 -11.91 13.35 -20.45
CA ARG A 13 -13.09 12.66 -19.95
C ARG A 13 -13.11 11.22 -20.43
N ARG A 14 -13.45 10.31 -19.53
CA ARG A 14 -13.79 8.93 -19.85
C ARG A 14 -14.94 8.46 -18.99
N GLU A 15 -15.70 7.47 -19.48
CA GLU A 15 -16.66 6.75 -18.65
C GLU A 15 -15.98 5.61 -17.91
N TYR A 16 -16.57 5.22 -16.78
CA TYR A 16 -16.08 4.15 -15.91
C TYR A 16 -17.11 3.02 -15.89
N THR A 17 -17.06 2.14 -16.89
CA THR A 17 -18.11 1.14 -17.16
C THR A 17 -17.61 -0.30 -17.04
N ARG A 18 -16.41 -0.52 -16.46
CA ARG A 18 -15.80 -1.86 -16.32
C ARG A 18 -16.52 -2.78 -15.32
N GLY A 19 -17.53 -2.31 -14.61
CA GLY A 19 -18.31 -3.12 -13.67
C GLY A 19 -19.40 -2.32 -12.96
N GLY A 20 -19.93 -2.90 -11.88
CA GLY A 20 -20.85 -2.26 -10.95
C GLY A 20 -20.76 -2.96 -9.60
N LEU A 21 -21.21 -2.29 -8.54
CA LEU A 21 -21.18 -2.83 -7.18
C LEU A 21 -22.54 -2.56 -6.50
N ARG A 22 -23.29 -3.63 -6.21
CA ARG A 22 -24.61 -3.56 -5.57
C ARG A 22 -24.53 -4.11 -4.15
N ARG A 23 -25.55 -3.81 -3.34
CA ARG A 23 -25.61 -4.25 -1.93
C ARG A 23 -25.56 -5.77 -1.78
N ASN A 24 -26.07 -6.52 -2.77
CA ASN A 24 -26.06 -7.99 -2.75
C ASN A 24 -24.70 -8.60 -3.12
N ASP A 25 -23.77 -7.82 -3.67
CA ASP A 25 -22.41 -8.28 -3.99
C ASP A 25 -21.48 -8.21 -2.76
N LEU A 26 -21.91 -7.49 -1.73
CA LEU A 26 -21.18 -7.22 -0.50
C LEU A 26 -21.13 -8.45 0.40
N THR A 27 -19.99 -8.62 1.06
CA THR A 27 -19.77 -9.65 2.07
C THR A 27 -19.93 -9.07 3.47
N ALA A 28 -20.19 -9.91 4.48
CA ALA A 28 -20.27 -9.47 5.86
C ALA A 28 -18.89 -8.99 6.39
N ASN A 29 -17.82 -9.73 6.07
CA ASN A 29 -16.45 -9.32 6.34
C ASN A 29 -15.89 -8.58 5.10
N PRO A 30 -15.38 -7.33 5.23
CA PRO A 30 -14.79 -6.60 4.11
C PRO A 30 -13.57 -7.30 3.50
N LEU A 31 -12.84 -8.12 4.26
CA LEU A 31 -11.68 -8.84 3.73
C LEU A 31 -12.05 -9.86 2.67
N ASP A 32 -13.24 -10.45 2.72
CA ASP A 32 -13.71 -11.40 1.70
C ASP A 32 -13.90 -10.70 0.34
N LEU A 33 -14.48 -9.49 0.36
CA LEU A 33 -14.64 -8.67 -0.85
C LEU A 33 -13.29 -8.16 -1.35
N PHE A 34 -12.40 -7.75 -0.45
CA PHE A 34 -11.04 -7.34 -0.79
C PHE A 34 -10.25 -8.48 -1.44
N GLU A 35 -10.26 -9.69 -0.86
CA GLU A 35 -9.59 -10.85 -1.42
C GLU A 35 -10.11 -11.18 -2.82
N ARG A 36 -11.43 -11.13 -3.02
CA ARG A 36 -12.05 -11.32 -4.33
C ARG A 36 -11.54 -10.30 -5.34
N TRP A 37 -11.50 -9.02 -4.99
CA TRP A 37 -11.01 -7.97 -5.90
C TRP A 37 -9.51 -8.07 -6.16
N LEU A 38 -8.71 -8.43 -5.16
CA LEU A 38 -7.28 -8.66 -5.32
C LEU A 38 -7.01 -9.83 -6.29
N LYS A 39 -7.75 -10.93 -6.17
CA LYS A 39 -7.68 -12.06 -7.12
C LYS A 39 -7.99 -11.61 -8.55
N GLN A 40 -9.06 -10.84 -8.73
CA GLN A 40 -9.44 -10.30 -10.04
C GLN A 40 -8.37 -9.33 -10.60
N ALA A 41 -7.72 -8.53 -9.74
CA ALA A 41 -6.61 -7.66 -10.15
C ALA A 41 -5.38 -8.48 -10.62
N CYS A 42 -5.08 -9.60 -9.96
CA CYS A 42 -4.04 -10.54 -10.38
C CYS A 42 -4.40 -11.23 -11.70
N GLU A 43 -5.63 -11.73 -11.85
CA GLU A 43 -6.13 -12.39 -13.07
C GLU A 43 -6.12 -11.45 -14.27
N ALA A 44 -6.45 -10.17 -14.06
CA ALA A 44 -6.36 -9.11 -15.05
C ALA A 44 -4.91 -8.68 -15.37
N ARG A 45 -3.92 -9.26 -14.70
CA ARG A 45 -2.48 -8.98 -14.86
C ARG A 45 -2.15 -7.49 -14.69
N LEU A 46 -2.78 -6.83 -13.72
CA LEU A 46 -2.36 -5.48 -13.35
C LEU A 46 -0.90 -5.48 -12.91
N ALA A 47 -0.17 -4.41 -13.25
CA ALA A 47 1.15 -4.19 -12.69
C ALA A 47 1.03 -4.00 -11.16
N ASP A 48 1.81 -4.78 -10.41
CA ASP A 48 1.85 -4.77 -8.94
C ASP A 48 0.46 -4.71 -8.25
N PRO A 49 -0.39 -5.75 -8.34
CA PRO A 49 -1.74 -5.73 -7.75
C PRO A 49 -1.75 -5.49 -6.23
N THR A 50 -0.63 -5.81 -5.56
CA THR A 50 -0.41 -5.62 -4.12
C THR A 50 0.19 -4.24 -3.77
N ALA A 51 0.52 -3.42 -4.76
CA ALA A 51 0.97 -2.05 -4.51
C ALA A 51 -0.16 -1.22 -3.91
N MET A 52 0.16 -0.55 -2.81
CA MET A 52 -0.75 0.36 -2.14
C MET A 52 -0.03 1.68 -1.82
N CYS A 53 -0.73 2.79 -2.04
CA CYS A 53 -0.29 4.08 -1.56
C CYS A 53 -0.58 4.20 -0.06
N VAL A 54 0.44 4.48 0.75
CA VAL A 54 0.28 4.65 2.19
C VAL A 54 0.47 6.10 2.57
N ALA A 55 -0.53 6.69 3.22
CA ALA A 55 -0.52 8.05 3.71
C ALA A 55 -0.23 8.08 5.22
N THR A 56 0.79 8.83 5.63
CA THR A 56 1.14 9.05 7.04
C THR A 56 1.28 10.55 7.28
N VAL A 57 1.12 10.99 8.52
CA VAL A 57 1.09 12.42 8.87
C VAL A 57 2.27 12.74 9.80
N ASP A 58 2.95 13.86 9.57
CA ASP A 58 3.99 14.33 10.49
C ASP A 58 3.44 15.05 11.73
N GLU A 59 4.33 15.49 12.60
CA GLU A 59 4.00 16.21 13.83
C GLU A 59 3.38 17.60 13.59
N GLN A 60 3.52 18.17 12.39
CA GLN A 60 2.86 19.43 12.00
C GLN A 60 1.47 19.20 11.38
N GLY A 61 1.05 17.94 11.22
CA GLY A 61 -0.22 17.62 10.56
C GLY A 61 -0.13 17.53 9.03
N GLN A 62 1.06 17.59 8.44
CA GLN A 62 1.25 17.49 7.00
C GLN A 62 1.24 16.02 6.55
N PRO A 63 0.34 15.62 5.62
CA PRO A 63 0.33 14.27 5.07
C PRO A 63 1.47 14.04 4.08
N PHE A 64 1.98 12.81 4.06
CA PHE A 64 2.96 12.29 3.10
C PHE A 64 2.50 10.95 2.55
N GLN A 65 2.77 10.71 1.27
CA GLN A 65 2.38 9.50 0.56
C GLN A 65 3.59 8.82 -0.09
N ARG A 66 3.49 7.51 -0.30
CA ARG A 66 4.43 6.67 -1.07
C ARG A 66 3.81 5.30 -1.32
N ILE A 67 4.26 4.61 -2.35
CA ILE A 67 3.88 3.21 -2.60
C ILE A 67 4.68 2.28 -1.68
N VAL A 68 3.99 1.28 -1.11
CA VAL A 68 4.58 0.06 -0.53
C VAL A 68 3.81 -1.14 -1.07
N LEU A 69 4.31 -2.35 -0.82
CA LEU A 69 3.64 -3.58 -1.23
C LEU A 69 2.98 -4.25 -0.02
N LEU A 70 1.71 -4.62 -0.16
CA LEU A 70 1.03 -5.54 0.74
C LEU A 70 1.76 -6.90 0.70
N LYS A 71 2.07 -7.46 1.86
CA LYS A 71 2.76 -8.75 1.98
C LYS A 71 1.96 -9.83 2.66
N HIS A 72 0.99 -9.43 3.48
CA HIS A 72 0.08 -10.34 4.14
C HIS A 72 -1.17 -9.56 4.57
N PHE A 73 -2.31 -10.23 4.64
CA PHE A 73 -3.52 -9.69 5.27
C PHE A 73 -4.31 -10.83 5.90
N ASP A 74 -4.94 -10.54 7.03
CA ASP A 74 -5.83 -11.43 7.78
C ASP A 74 -6.74 -10.57 8.67
N ASP A 75 -7.56 -11.19 9.53
CA ASP A 75 -8.47 -10.47 10.44
C ASP A 75 -7.75 -9.53 11.43
N GLN A 76 -6.44 -9.70 11.63
CA GLN A 76 -5.62 -8.81 12.46
C GLN A 76 -5.11 -7.59 11.68
N GLY A 77 -5.24 -7.54 10.35
CA GLY A 77 -4.93 -6.36 9.55
C GLY A 77 -4.01 -6.62 8.36
N LEU A 78 -3.55 -5.53 7.73
CA LEU A 78 -2.73 -5.54 6.51
C LEU A 78 -1.26 -5.30 6.85
N VAL A 79 -0.36 -6.08 6.27
CA VAL A 79 1.07 -6.06 6.61
C VAL A 79 1.91 -5.54 5.46
N PHE A 80 2.83 -4.61 5.77
CA PHE A 80 3.90 -4.19 4.87
C PHE A 80 5.24 -4.07 5.62
N TYR A 81 6.34 -4.17 4.88
CA TYR A 81 7.70 -4.08 5.43
C TYR A 81 8.40 -2.81 4.95
N THR A 82 9.29 -2.25 5.78
CA THR A 82 9.98 -0.99 5.52
C THR A 82 11.28 -0.89 6.32
N ASN A 83 12.08 0.13 6.02
CA ASN A 83 13.15 0.56 6.91
C ASN A 83 12.56 1.39 8.08
N LEU A 84 12.92 1.05 9.32
CA LEU A 84 12.46 1.67 10.57
C LEU A 84 13.06 3.06 10.81
N GLY A 85 14.15 3.42 10.12
CA GLY A 85 14.71 4.77 10.10
C GLY A 85 14.07 5.70 9.06
N SER A 86 13.10 5.21 8.27
CA SER A 86 12.47 6.02 7.22
C SER A 86 11.49 7.05 7.76
N ARG A 87 11.20 8.09 6.95
CA ARG A 87 10.24 9.14 7.30
C ARG A 87 8.89 8.57 7.74
N LYS A 88 8.36 7.58 7.01
CA LYS A 88 7.06 6.96 7.35
C LYS A 88 7.10 6.26 8.71
N ALA A 89 8.22 5.63 9.07
CA ALA A 89 8.37 4.92 10.33
C ALA A 89 8.50 5.92 11.52
N GLN A 90 9.15 7.06 11.30
CA GLN A 90 9.21 8.16 12.26
C GLN A 90 7.83 8.79 12.46
N GLN A 91 7.11 9.07 11.38
CA GLN A 91 5.74 9.59 11.41
C GLN A 91 4.80 8.63 12.15
N LEU A 92 4.83 7.33 11.83
CA LEU A 92 4.01 6.32 12.50
C LEU A 92 4.35 6.09 13.97
N ALA A 93 5.58 6.41 14.40
CA ALA A 93 5.95 6.35 15.81
C ALA A 93 5.29 7.46 16.63
N GLN A 94 4.98 8.61 16.01
CA GLN A 94 4.33 9.74 16.67
C GLN A 94 2.80 9.73 16.47
N ASN A 95 2.35 9.38 15.26
CA ASN A 95 0.96 9.28 14.91
C ASN A 95 0.69 7.95 14.19
N PRO A 96 0.08 6.95 14.86
CA PRO A 96 -0.11 5.62 14.27
C PRO A 96 -1.22 5.60 13.20
N HIS A 97 -2.02 6.66 13.06
CA HIS A 97 -3.10 6.70 12.07
C HIS A 97 -2.54 6.70 10.66
N ILE A 98 -3.12 5.85 9.81
CA ILE A 98 -2.65 5.59 8.46
C ILE A 98 -3.83 5.32 7.53
N SER A 99 -3.68 5.73 6.27
CA SER A 99 -4.57 5.34 5.17
C SER A 99 -3.80 4.52 4.15
N LEU A 100 -4.42 3.45 3.65
CA LEU A 100 -3.92 2.60 2.58
C LEU A 100 -4.89 2.68 1.40
N LEU A 101 -4.40 3.02 0.21
CA LEU A 101 -5.20 3.03 -1.02
C LEU A 101 -4.63 2.03 -2.03
N PHE A 102 -5.46 1.11 -2.52
CA PHE A 102 -5.18 0.23 -3.64
C PHE A 102 -5.65 0.87 -4.94
N PRO A 103 -4.75 1.34 -5.81
CA PRO A 103 -5.11 2.18 -6.96
C PRO A 103 -5.44 1.32 -8.18
N TRP A 104 -6.46 0.46 -8.11
CA TRP A 104 -6.88 -0.39 -9.23
C TRP A 104 -7.74 0.36 -10.26
N HIS A 105 -7.37 1.60 -10.59
CA HIS A 105 -8.07 2.48 -11.54
C HIS A 105 -8.11 1.91 -12.98
N MET A 106 -7.24 0.95 -13.30
CA MET A 106 -7.32 0.18 -14.55
C MET A 106 -8.52 -0.77 -14.58
N LEU A 107 -9.12 -1.10 -13.42
CA LEU A 107 -10.37 -1.84 -13.30
C LEU A 107 -11.52 -0.94 -12.87
N ASP A 108 -11.34 0.39 -12.94
CA ASP A 108 -12.25 1.37 -12.36
C ASP A 108 -12.57 1.05 -10.90
N ARG A 109 -11.56 0.64 -10.10
CA ARG A 109 -11.71 0.28 -8.70
C ARG A 109 -10.72 1.01 -7.81
N GLN A 110 -11.16 1.27 -6.58
CA GLN A 110 -10.28 1.66 -5.48
C GLN A 110 -10.73 0.93 -4.22
N VAL A 111 -9.76 0.56 -3.38
CA VAL A 111 -10.04 0.11 -2.02
C VAL A 111 -9.22 0.95 -1.06
N ILE A 112 -9.88 1.51 -0.05
CA ILE A 112 -9.26 2.40 0.94
C ILE A 112 -9.44 1.78 2.31
N PHE A 113 -8.33 1.50 3.01
CA PHE A 113 -8.35 1.09 4.41
C PHE A 113 -7.91 2.26 5.30
N LEU A 114 -8.62 2.49 6.39
CA LEU A 114 -8.22 3.41 7.45
C LEU A 114 -7.99 2.63 8.74
N GLY A 115 -6.97 3.03 9.50
CA GLY A 115 -6.64 2.34 10.74
C GLY A 115 -5.40 2.85 11.42
N LYS A 116 -4.83 2.00 12.28
CA LYS A 116 -3.61 2.26 13.05
C LYS A 116 -2.52 1.26 12.70
N ALA A 117 -1.30 1.76 12.47
CA ALA A 117 -0.13 0.93 12.23
C ALA A 117 0.55 0.53 13.54
N GLU A 118 0.80 -0.77 13.70
CA GLU A 118 1.53 -1.36 14.82
C GLU A 118 2.80 -2.02 14.30
N ARG A 119 3.92 -1.90 15.03
CA ARG A 119 5.17 -2.57 14.64
C ARG A 119 5.01 -4.08 14.79
N LEU A 120 5.50 -4.82 13.79
CA LEU A 120 5.62 -6.28 13.88
C LEU A 120 6.67 -6.69 14.92
N SER A 121 6.52 -7.90 15.47
CA SER A 121 7.53 -8.51 16.32
C SER A 121 8.81 -8.85 15.53
N THR A 122 9.94 -8.92 16.23
CA THR A 122 11.23 -9.35 15.63
C THR A 122 11.12 -10.73 14.97
N LEU A 123 10.31 -11.64 15.54
CA LEU A 123 10.09 -12.98 15.00
C LEU A 123 9.38 -12.94 13.64
N GLU A 124 8.31 -12.17 13.52
CA GLU A 124 7.59 -11.97 12.25
C GLU A 124 8.49 -11.31 11.18
N VAL A 125 9.29 -10.33 11.59
CA VAL A 125 10.24 -9.64 10.72
C VAL A 125 11.32 -10.59 10.22
N MET A 126 11.92 -11.39 11.11
CA MET A 126 12.97 -12.35 10.76
C MET A 126 12.45 -13.42 9.81
N LYS A 127 11.27 -13.99 10.10
CA LYS A 127 10.63 -15.02 9.25
C LYS A 127 10.46 -14.52 7.82
N TYR A 128 9.94 -13.31 7.64
CA TYR A 128 9.76 -12.75 6.30
C TYR A 128 11.07 -12.26 5.67
N PHE A 129 12.00 -11.69 6.43
CA PHE A 129 13.29 -11.26 5.87
C PHE A 129 14.05 -12.43 5.25
N ASN A 130 14.09 -13.56 5.95
CA ASN A 130 14.78 -14.77 5.50
C ASN A 130 14.14 -15.43 4.27
N SER A 131 12.85 -15.20 4.01
CA SER A 131 12.17 -15.72 2.81
C SER A 131 12.39 -14.88 1.55
N ARG A 132 12.96 -13.66 1.68
CA ARG A 132 13.22 -12.77 0.53
C ARG A 132 14.39 -13.28 -0.32
N PRO A 133 14.42 -12.97 -1.63
CA PRO A 133 15.60 -13.22 -2.47
C PRO A 133 16.85 -12.59 -1.85
N LYS A 134 18.00 -13.25 -1.97
CA LYS A 134 19.27 -12.81 -1.34
C LYS A 134 19.66 -11.39 -1.74
N ASP A 135 19.52 -11.03 -3.02
CA ASP A 135 19.78 -9.66 -3.50
C ASP A 135 18.82 -8.63 -2.88
N SER A 136 17.58 -9.01 -2.55
CA SER A 136 16.63 -8.15 -1.82
C SER A 136 16.99 -7.98 -0.35
N GLN A 137 17.54 -9.02 0.28
CA GLN A 137 18.08 -8.94 1.64
C GLN A 137 19.30 -8.01 1.68
N ILE A 138 20.22 -8.15 0.72
CA ILE A 138 21.39 -7.27 0.57
C ILE A 138 20.94 -5.82 0.31
N GLY A 139 19.99 -5.61 -0.60
CA GLY A 139 19.45 -4.27 -0.89
C GLY A 139 18.88 -3.55 0.32
N ALA A 140 18.37 -4.31 1.31
CA ALA A 140 17.91 -3.72 2.58
C ALA A 140 19.06 -3.10 3.38
N TRP A 141 20.27 -3.68 3.37
CA TRP A 141 21.46 -3.14 4.05
C TRP A 141 22.07 -1.91 3.37
N VAL A 142 21.89 -1.81 2.06
CA VAL A 142 22.50 -0.76 1.24
C VAL A 142 21.86 0.60 1.53
N SER A 143 20.53 0.65 1.62
CA SER A 143 19.79 1.89 1.67
C SER A 143 19.45 2.33 3.10
N GLN A 144 20.02 3.45 3.54
CA GLN A 144 19.46 4.24 4.64
C GLN A 144 18.22 5.00 4.13
N GLN A 145 17.09 4.30 4.04
CA GLN A 145 15.91 4.80 3.34
C GLN A 145 15.46 6.17 3.87
N SER A 146 15.28 7.15 2.96
CA SER A 146 14.86 8.53 3.23
C SER A 146 15.95 9.50 3.71
N THR A 147 17.22 9.08 3.76
CA THR A 147 18.34 10.02 3.94
C THR A 147 18.75 10.63 2.60
N ARG A 148 19.32 11.85 2.64
CA ARG A 148 19.89 12.48 1.44
C ARG A 148 21.20 11.78 1.09
N ILE A 149 21.35 11.40 -0.19
CA ILE A 149 22.59 10.85 -0.74
C ILE A 149 23.12 11.79 -1.81
N SER A 150 24.45 11.91 -1.93
CA SER A 150 25.07 12.80 -2.91
C SER A 150 25.09 12.20 -4.33
N ALA A 151 25.08 10.87 -4.46
CA ALA A 151 25.08 10.20 -5.76
C ALA A 151 24.52 8.76 -5.69
N ARG A 152 23.95 8.30 -6.82
CA ARG A 152 23.48 6.91 -6.99
C ARG A 152 24.60 5.89 -6.84
N GLY A 153 25.81 6.21 -7.31
CA GLY A 153 26.98 5.31 -7.25
C GLY A 153 27.34 4.83 -5.83
N ILE A 154 26.97 5.60 -4.79
CA ILE A 154 27.17 5.19 -3.39
C ILE A 154 26.36 3.92 -3.07
N LEU A 155 25.12 3.84 -3.57
CA LEU A 155 24.26 2.67 -3.35
C LEU A 155 24.79 1.45 -4.12
N GLU A 156 25.21 1.66 -5.37
CA GLU A 156 25.69 0.57 -6.24
C GLU A 156 27.00 -0.03 -5.72
N SER A 157 27.98 0.81 -5.34
CA SER A 157 29.24 0.34 -4.75
C SER A 157 29.00 -0.44 -3.45
N LYS A 158 28.14 0.07 -2.56
CA LYS A 158 27.81 -0.61 -1.30
C LYS A 158 27.03 -1.91 -1.54
N PHE A 159 26.18 -1.97 -2.57
CA PHE A 159 25.49 -3.19 -2.95
C PHE A 159 26.47 -4.28 -3.39
N LEU A 160 27.43 -3.93 -4.26
CA LEU A 160 28.45 -4.88 -4.72
C LEU A 160 29.36 -5.35 -3.58
N GLU A 161 29.81 -4.44 -2.71
CA GLU A 161 30.58 -4.76 -1.51
C GLU A 161 29.86 -5.78 -0.63
N LEU A 162 28.58 -5.54 -0.31
CA LEU A 162 27.79 -6.43 0.53
C LEU A 162 27.43 -7.74 -0.18
N LYS A 163 27.23 -7.71 -1.51
CA LYS A 163 27.00 -8.92 -2.31
C LYS A 163 28.21 -9.83 -2.29
N GLN A 164 29.42 -9.28 -2.32
CA GLN A 164 30.65 -10.06 -2.17
C GLN A 164 30.83 -10.53 -0.71
N LYS A 165 30.63 -9.65 0.28
CA LYS A 165 30.73 -9.98 1.70
C LYS A 165 29.80 -11.14 2.12
N PHE A 166 28.57 -11.13 1.62
CA PHE A 166 27.58 -12.16 1.92
C PHE A 166 27.46 -13.20 0.81
N GLN A 167 28.44 -13.30 -0.10
CA GLN A 167 28.40 -14.27 -1.20
C GLN A 167 28.25 -15.69 -0.64
N GLN A 168 29.02 -16.01 0.40
CA GLN A 168 28.93 -17.25 1.18
C GLN A 168 28.22 -16.96 2.51
N GLY A 169 27.23 -17.78 2.85
CA GLY A 169 26.45 -17.63 4.09
C GLY A 169 25.16 -16.80 3.94
N GLU A 170 24.57 -16.52 5.11
CA GLU A 170 23.29 -15.82 5.24
C GLU A 170 23.47 -14.31 5.43
N VAL A 171 22.51 -13.54 4.94
CA VAL A 171 22.46 -12.10 5.17
C VAL A 171 21.78 -11.87 6.53
N PRO A 172 22.44 -11.26 7.51
CA PRO A 172 21.81 -10.99 8.81
C PRO A 172 20.65 -10.00 8.66
N LEU A 173 19.65 -10.10 9.51
CA LEU A 173 18.57 -9.10 9.59
C LEU A 173 19.13 -7.75 10.06
N PRO A 174 19.02 -6.65 9.28
CA PRO A 174 19.42 -5.34 9.77
C PRO A 174 18.49 -4.87 10.90
N SER A 175 19.06 -4.30 11.97
CA SER A 175 18.29 -3.75 13.11
C SER A 175 17.33 -2.63 12.73
N PHE A 176 17.60 -1.94 11.62
CA PHE A 176 16.77 -0.88 11.05
C PHE A 176 15.75 -1.40 10.02
N TRP A 177 15.57 -2.72 9.88
CA TRP A 177 14.59 -3.30 8.97
C TRP A 177 13.45 -3.95 9.76
N GLY A 178 12.21 -3.71 9.33
CA GLY A 178 11.04 -4.17 10.05
C GLY A 178 9.77 -4.10 9.23
N GLY A 179 8.62 -4.15 9.89
CA GLY A 179 7.33 -4.00 9.24
C GLY A 179 6.26 -3.49 10.18
N PHE A 180 5.12 -3.18 9.59
CA PHE A 180 3.94 -2.71 10.28
C PHE A 180 2.73 -3.55 9.88
N ARG A 181 1.86 -3.80 10.85
CA ARG A 181 0.51 -4.31 10.68
C ARG A 181 -0.47 -3.17 10.88
N VAL A 182 -1.34 -2.95 9.90
CA VAL A 182 -2.39 -1.93 9.97
C VAL A 182 -3.67 -2.58 10.42
N ARG A 183 -4.04 -2.35 11.69
CA ARG A 183 -5.35 -2.71 12.21
C ARG A 183 -6.36 -1.68 11.70
N PHE A 184 -7.27 -2.13 10.86
CA PHE A 184 -8.27 -1.26 10.24
C PHE A 184 -9.61 -1.33 10.99
N ASP A 185 -10.27 -0.19 11.03
CA ASP A 185 -11.63 0.01 11.57
C ASP A 185 -12.59 0.53 10.50
N SER A 186 -12.09 0.82 9.30
CA SER A 186 -12.87 1.28 8.17
C SER A 186 -12.27 0.81 6.84
N VAL A 187 -13.15 0.41 5.91
CA VAL A 187 -12.78 0.04 4.54
C VAL A 187 -13.81 0.63 3.56
N GLU A 188 -13.35 1.39 2.58
CA GLU A 188 -14.19 1.87 1.48
C GLU A 188 -13.89 1.10 0.20
N PHE A 189 -14.94 0.61 -0.45
CA PHE A 189 -14.90 0.06 -1.80
C PHE A 189 -15.53 1.06 -2.76
N TRP A 190 -14.75 1.48 -3.75
CA TRP A 190 -15.20 2.34 -4.84
C TRP A 190 -15.14 1.56 -6.15
N GLN A 191 -16.23 1.57 -6.90
CA GLN A 191 -16.34 1.03 -8.24
C GLN A 191 -16.90 2.11 -9.17
N GLY A 192 -16.22 2.34 -10.29
CA GLY A 192 -16.68 3.30 -11.27
C GLY A 192 -18.03 2.92 -11.87
N GLY A 193 -18.85 3.92 -12.17
CA GLY A 193 -20.16 3.78 -12.79
C GLY A 193 -20.39 4.82 -13.88
N ALA A 194 -21.41 4.58 -14.71
CA ALA A 194 -21.80 5.50 -15.78
C ALA A 194 -22.25 6.86 -15.22
N HIS A 195 -22.14 7.91 -16.05
CA HIS A 195 -22.57 9.27 -15.70
C HIS A 195 -21.96 9.85 -14.40
N ARG A 196 -20.77 9.36 -13.99
CA ARG A 196 -20.10 9.71 -12.71
C ARG A 196 -20.87 9.29 -11.46
N LEU A 197 -21.86 8.41 -11.61
CA LEU A 197 -22.63 7.84 -10.51
C LEU A 197 -21.92 6.58 -10.01
N HIS A 198 -20.78 6.77 -9.36
CA HIS A 198 -19.95 5.69 -8.85
C HIS A 198 -20.61 4.95 -7.69
N ASP A 199 -20.34 3.65 -7.58
CA ASP A 199 -20.75 2.85 -6.44
C ASP A 199 -19.71 2.96 -5.32
N ARG A 200 -20.15 3.39 -4.14
CA ARG A 200 -19.31 3.53 -2.95
C ARG A 200 -19.96 2.84 -1.76
N PHE A 201 -19.23 1.92 -1.15
CA PHE A 201 -19.64 1.27 0.08
C PHE A 201 -18.57 1.40 1.15
N LEU A 202 -18.98 1.91 2.31
CA LEU A 202 -18.14 2.08 3.48
C LEU A 202 -18.50 1.01 4.51
N TYR A 203 -17.51 0.21 4.88
CA TYR A 203 -17.53 -0.68 6.02
C TYR A 203 -16.93 0.05 7.22
N GLN A 204 -17.66 0.13 8.34
CA GLN A 204 -17.15 0.67 9.61
C GLN A 204 -17.32 -0.37 10.71
N ARG A 205 -16.29 -0.56 11.53
CA ARG A 205 -16.32 -1.52 12.64
C ARG A 205 -17.30 -1.04 13.71
N GLU A 206 -18.29 -1.87 14.05
CA GLU A 206 -19.21 -1.66 15.17
C GLU A 206 -19.20 -2.90 16.07
N GLY A 207 -18.46 -2.83 17.18
CA GLY A 207 -18.23 -4.00 18.03
C GLY A 207 -17.45 -5.10 17.30
N ASN A 208 -18.05 -6.29 17.20
CA ASN A 208 -17.48 -7.42 16.46
C ASN A 208 -17.93 -7.49 15.00
N ASP A 209 -18.87 -6.63 14.60
CA ASP A 209 -19.48 -6.63 13.28
C ASP A 209 -19.04 -5.43 12.44
N TRP A 210 -19.49 -5.42 11.18
CA TRP A 210 -19.28 -4.31 10.26
C TRP A 210 -20.62 -3.71 9.85
N LYS A 211 -20.77 -2.42 10.10
CA LYS A 211 -21.86 -1.63 9.51
C LYS A 211 -21.48 -1.24 8.09
N ILE A 212 -22.45 -1.33 7.18
CA ILE A 212 -22.24 -1.05 5.76
C ILE A 212 -23.20 0.02 5.27
N ASP A 213 -22.64 1.14 4.81
CA ASP A 213 -23.36 2.30 4.29
C ASP A 213 -22.97 2.56 2.83
N ARG A 214 -23.93 3.01 2.03
CA ARG A 214 -23.67 3.53 0.68
C ARG A 214 -23.33 5.00 0.78
N LEU A 215 -22.25 5.43 0.14
CA LEU A 215 -21.90 6.85 0.03
C LEU A 215 -22.35 7.41 -1.32
N ALA A 216 -22.70 8.69 -1.34
CA ALA A 216 -22.85 9.41 -2.60
C ALA A 216 -21.48 9.51 -3.31
N PRO A 217 -21.43 9.43 -4.64
CA PRO A 217 -20.19 9.58 -5.42
C PRO A 217 -19.60 10.98 -5.33
#